data_AF-A0A3P7MJC4-F1
#
_entry.id   AF-A0A3P7MJC4-F1
#
_cell.length_a   1.000
_cell.length_b   1.000
_cell.length_c   1.000
_cell.angle_alpha   90.00
_cell.angle_beta   90.00
_cell.angle_gamma   90.00
#
_symmetry.space_group_name_H-M   'P 1'
#
loop_
_entity.id
_entity.type
_entity.pdbx_description
1 polymer ?
#
loop_
_entity_poly.entity_id
_entity_poly.type
_entity_poly.pdbx_seq_one_letter_code
_entity_poly.pdbx_strand_id
1 'polypeptide(L)'
;MRRLLAVLVVVYVPWKTRPNRVVRDLSIYRLPMAYAVGKTPRFDLTRYHDFPEFERYIRGVAKMNPDIVSLRMLGYSHENRPLLGLKVNIAKIRGSPFA
;
A
#
# COMPACT_ATOMS: atom_id res chain seq x y z
N MET A 1 -16.26 -17.62 31.32
CA MET A 1 -15.04 -18.31 30.86
C MET A 1 -14.42 -17.52 29.72
N ARG A 2 -13.21 -16.99 29.94
CA ARG A 2 -12.45 -16.11 29.03
C ARG A 2 -11.61 -16.95 28.05
N ARG A 3 -11.59 -16.60 26.76
CA ARG A 3 -10.40 -16.71 25.88
C ARG A 3 -10.48 -15.65 24.76
N LEU A 4 -9.81 -14.53 24.97
CA LEU A 4 -9.45 -13.57 23.92
C LEU A 4 -8.10 -14.02 23.34
N LEU A 5 -8.06 -14.31 22.04
CA LEU A 5 -6.80 -14.49 21.30
C LEU A 5 -6.27 -13.10 20.94
N ALA A 6 -5.21 -12.68 21.62
CA ALA A 6 -4.48 -11.46 21.30
C ALA A 6 -3.56 -11.71 20.09
N VAL A 7 -3.87 -11.09 18.94
CA VAL A 7 -2.94 -11.01 17.81
C VAL A 7 -2.02 -9.81 18.07
N LEU A 8 -0.77 -10.11 18.36
CA LEU A 8 0.29 -9.15 18.67
C LEU A 8 0.74 -8.44 17.38
N VAL A 9 0.23 -7.24 17.11
CA VAL A 9 0.75 -6.37 16.03
C VAL A 9 1.87 -5.51 16.61
N VAL A 10 3.12 -5.89 16.35
CA VAL A 10 4.31 -5.10 16.67
C VAL A 10 4.38 -3.92 15.69
N VAL A 11 3.97 -2.73 16.12
CA VAL A 11 4.19 -1.49 15.36
C VAL A 11 5.53 -0.90 15.79
N TYR A 12 6.49 -0.88 14.86
CA TYR A 12 7.79 -0.24 15.04
C TYR A 12 7.61 1.29 15.15
N VAL A 13 7.86 1.86 16.33
CA VAL A 13 7.82 3.32 16.58
C VAL A 13 9.26 3.87 16.46
N PRO A 14 9.53 4.83 15.57
CA PRO A 14 10.87 5.43 15.45
C PRO A 14 11.23 6.26 16.69
N TRP A 15 12.46 6.08 17.20
CA TRP A 15 13.02 6.54 18.49
C TRP A 15 13.09 8.07 18.74
N LYS A 16 12.47 8.93 17.93
CA LYS A 16 12.67 10.38 18.09
C LYS A 16 11.38 11.18 18.24
N THR A 17 10.64 10.90 19.31
CA THR A 17 9.53 11.76 19.77
C THR A 17 9.98 12.65 20.93
N ARG A 18 9.95 13.97 20.71
CA ARG A 18 10.21 14.98 21.75
C ARG A 18 9.14 14.87 22.86
N PRO A 19 9.50 14.83 24.14
CA PRO A 19 8.53 14.74 25.22
C PRO A 19 8.06 16.16 25.57
N ASN A 20 6.80 16.52 25.27
CA ASN A 20 5.97 17.45 26.08
C ASN A 20 4.65 17.90 25.43
N ARG A 21 4.01 17.08 24.57
CA ARG A 21 2.61 17.33 24.23
C ARG A 21 1.73 16.23 24.81
N VAL A 22 1.11 16.54 25.94
CA VAL A 22 0.03 15.72 26.50
C VAL A 22 -1.14 15.80 25.53
N VAL A 23 -1.22 14.86 24.59
CA VAL A 23 -2.38 14.69 23.73
C VAL A 23 -3.44 13.91 24.50
N ARG A 24 -4.20 14.62 25.33
CA ARG A 24 -5.47 14.15 25.91
C ARG A 24 -6.56 14.22 24.83
N ASP A 25 -6.37 13.46 23.78
CA ASP A 25 -7.42 13.22 22.81
C ASP A 25 -7.28 11.81 22.24
N LEU A 26 -8.17 10.91 22.69
CA LEU A 26 -8.27 9.55 22.15
C LEU A 26 -8.97 9.54 20.77
N SER A 27 -9.43 10.69 20.27
CA SER A 27 -10.07 10.80 18.96
C SER A 27 -9.11 10.58 17.78
N ILE A 28 -7.78 10.59 18.01
CA ILE A 28 -6.75 10.34 16.98
C ILE A 28 -6.81 8.89 16.47
N TYR A 29 -7.47 7.97 17.18
CA TYR A 29 -7.73 6.61 16.72
C TYR A 29 -9.03 6.46 15.92
N ARG A 30 -9.84 7.51 15.79
CA ARG A 30 -10.88 7.56 14.76
C ARG A 30 -10.21 7.88 13.44
N LEU A 31 -9.41 6.93 12.96
CA LEU A 31 -9.02 6.89 11.56
C LEU A 31 -10.36 6.94 10.80
N PRO A 32 -10.65 7.98 10.00
CA PRO A 32 -11.57 7.76 8.91
C PRO A 32 -10.90 6.64 8.13
N MET A 33 -11.43 5.43 8.28
CA MET A 33 -11.14 4.30 7.42
C MET A 33 -11.76 4.68 6.07
N ALA A 34 -11.29 5.77 5.46
CA ALA A 34 -11.29 5.95 4.03
C ALA A 34 -10.25 4.94 3.56
N TYR A 35 -10.64 3.67 3.54
CA TYR A 35 -10.10 2.73 2.60
C TYR A 35 -10.13 3.49 1.27
N ALA A 36 -8.98 3.90 0.76
CA ALA A 36 -8.92 4.33 -0.62
C ALA A 36 -9.45 3.11 -1.38
N VAL A 37 -10.68 3.18 -1.91
CA VAL A 37 -11.30 2.08 -2.65
C VAL A 37 -10.55 1.99 -3.98
N GLY A 38 -9.34 1.46 -3.91
CA GLY A 38 -8.54 1.14 -5.08
C GLY A 38 -9.30 0.07 -5.85
N LYS A 39 -9.55 0.34 -7.13
CA LYS A 39 -10.21 -0.60 -8.03
C LYS A 39 -9.16 -1.53 -8.61
N THR A 40 -9.24 -2.83 -8.36
CA THR A 40 -8.34 -3.80 -9.00
C THR A 40 -9.11 -4.63 -10.02
N PRO A 41 -8.47 -5.07 -11.12
CA PRO A 41 -9.04 -6.10 -11.96
C PRO A 41 -9.26 -7.39 -11.15
N ARG A 42 -10.23 -8.22 -11.56
CA ARG A 42 -10.42 -9.54 -10.95
C ARG A 42 -9.14 -10.35 -11.11
N PHE A 43 -8.57 -10.80 -10.01
CA PHE A 43 -7.31 -11.56 -9.95
C PHE A 43 -7.37 -12.51 -8.76
N ASP A 44 -6.95 -13.75 -8.95
CA ASP A 44 -7.13 -14.83 -7.98
C ASP A 44 -5.91 -14.96 -7.07
N LEU A 45 -5.94 -14.29 -5.92
CA LEU A 45 -4.82 -14.29 -4.98
C LEU A 45 -4.57 -15.64 -4.27
N THR A 46 -5.37 -16.68 -4.56
CA THR A 46 -5.25 -18.00 -3.92
C THR A 46 -4.36 -18.98 -4.68
N ARG A 47 -3.92 -18.62 -5.90
CA ARG A 47 -3.07 -19.46 -6.73
C ARG A 47 -1.85 -18.72 -7.26
N TYR A 48 -0.89 -19.49 -7.75
CA TYR A 48 0.23 -18.93 -8.51
C TYR A 48 -0.22 -18.60 -9.93
N HIS A 49 0.38 -17.53 -10.46
CA HIS A 49 0.08 -16.98 -11.77
C HIS A 49 1.35 -16.92 -12.61
N ASP A 50 1.21 -17.16 -13.91
CA ASP A 50 2.30 -16.99 -14.86
C ASP A 50 2.66 -15.51 -15.03
N PHE A 51 3.92 -15.26 -15.38
CA PHE A 51 4.43 -13.91 -15.65
C PHE A 51 3.50 -13.04 -16.54
N PRO A 52 3.03 -13.49 -17.73
CA PRO A 52 2.15 -12.67 -18.56
C PRO A 52 0.79 -12.37 -17.91
N GLU A 53 0.28 -13.24 -17.05
CA GLU A 53 -0.97 -13.00 -16.32
C GLU A 53 -0.76 -11.92 -15.24
N PHE A 54 0.33 -12.05 -14.49
CA PHE A 54 0.72 -11.07 -13.48
C PHE A 54 1.04 -9.70 -14.09
N GLU A 55 1.74 -9.67 -15.24
CA GLU A 55 2.06 -8.42 -15.94
C GLU A 55 0.79 -7.67 -16.38
N ARG A 56 -0.19 -8.38 -16.92
CA ARG A 56 -1.50 -7.80 -17.28
C ARG A 56 -2.22 -7.25 -16.05
N TYR A 57 -2.16 -7.96 -14.93
CA TYR A 57 -2.77 -7.53 -13.68
C TYR A 57 -2.18 -6.20 -13.18
N ILE A 58 -0.86 -6.09 -13.04
CA ILE A 58 -0.21 -4.87 -12.52
C ILE A 58 -0.44 -3.65 -13.43
N ARG A 59 -0.47 -3.85 -14.75
CA ARG A 59 -0.82 -2.79 -15.71
C ARG A 59 -2.28 -2.36 -15.55
N GLY A 60 -3.18 -3.30 -15.33
CA GLY A 60 -4.59 -3.04 -15.04
C GLY A 60 -4.79 -2.25 -13.75
N VAL A 61 -4.10 -2.63 -12.67
CA VAL A 61 -4.14 -1.91 -11.38
C VAL A 61 -3.66 -0.47 -11.54
N ALA A 62 -2.56 -0.23 -12.25
CA ALA A 62 -2.05 1.12 -12.50
C ALA A 62 -3.02 1.96 -13.35
N LYS A 63 -3.65 1.35 -14.37
CA LYS A 63 -4.65 2.03 -15.22
C LYS A 63 -5.92 2.40 -14.44
N MET A 64 -6.35 1.56 -13.50
CA MET A 64 -7.56 1.78 -12.71
C MET A 64 -7.35 2.79 -11.56
N ASN A 65 -6.11 2.98 -11.11
CA ASN A 65 -5.80 3.83 -9.95
C ASN A 65 -4.63 4.78 -10.23
N PRO A 66 -4.71 5.66 -11.25
CA PRO A 66 -3.62 6.59 -11.58
C PRO A 66 -3.33 7.61 -10.46
N ASP A 67 -4.26 7.76 -9.52
CA ASP A 67 -4.13 8.68 -8.38
C ASP A 67 -3.45 8.08 -7.16
N ILE A 68 -3.34 6.76 -7.12
CA ILE A 68 -2.78 6.02 -5.98
C ILE A 68 -1.49 5.33 -6.39
N VAL A 69 -1.40 4.89 -7.65
CA VAL A 69 -0.37 3.98 -8.13
C VAL A 69 0.27 4.53 -9.40
N SER A 70 1.58 4.32 -9.55
CA SER A 70 2.31 4.63 -10.78
C SER A 70 3.16 3.44 -11.20
N LEU A 71 3.05 3.06 -12.48
CA LEU A 71 3.90 2.04 -13.07
C LEU A 71 5.21 2.69 -13.56
N ARG A 72 6.36 2.07 -13.25
CA ARG A 72 7.69 2.53 -13.67
C ARG A 72 8.43 1.39 -14.37
N MET A 73 9.08 1.70 -15.47
CA MET A 73 10.04 0.78 -16.10
C MET A 73 11.37 0.91 -15.38
N LEU A 74 11.86 -0.19 -14.82
CA LEU A 74 13.14 -0.24 -14.10
C LEU A 74 14.30 -0.65 -15.01
N GLY A 75 13.99 -1.35 -16.11
CA GLY A 75 14.97 -1.84 -17.07
C GLY A 75 14.47 -3.12 -17.74
N TYR A 76 15.42 -3.92 -18.22
CA TYR A 76 15.16 -5.20 -18.87
C TYR A 76 15.89 -6.33 -18.14
N SER A 77 15.29 -7.52 -18.13
CA SER A 77 15.93 -8.74 -17.65
C SER A 77 17.04 -9.20 -18.62
N HIS A 78 17.80 -10.23 -18.22
CA HIS A 78 18.74 -10.91 -19.12
C HIS A 78 18.05 -11.44 -20.39
N GLU A 79 16.83 -11.97 -20.26
CA GLU A 79 15.99 -12.41 -21.40
C GLU A 79 15.26 -11.25 -22.13
N ASN A 80 15.67 -10.01 -21.92
CA ASN A 80 15.08 -8.82 -22.54
C ASN A 80 13.57 -8.60 -22.23
N ARG A 81 13.11 -9.01 -21.04
CA ARG A 81 11.74 -8.78 -20.57
C ARG A 81 11.67 -7.48 -19.76
N PRO A 82 10.61 -6.67 -19.89
CA PRO A 82 10.50 -5.42 -19.15
C PRO A 82 10.33 -5.67 -17.65
N LEU A 83 11.19 -5.04 -16.85
CA LEU A 83 11.09 -5.04 -15.39
C LEU A 83 10.20 -3.87 -14.96
N LEU A 84 8.98 -4.18 -14.53
CA LEU A 84 7.99 -3.19 -14.13
C LEU A 84 7.91 -3.09 -12.61
N GLY A 85 8.04 -1.87 -12.09
CA GLY A 85 7.81 -1.54 -10.68
C GLY A 85 6.47 -0.84 -10.49
N LEU A 86 5.71 -1.26 -9.49
CA LEU A 86 4.44 -0.64 -9.10
C LEU A 86 4.66 0.22 -7.84
N LYS A 87 4.70 1.55 -7.99
CA LYS A 87 4.88 2.48 -6.87
C LYS A 87 3.53 2.91 -6.30
N VAL A 88 3.33 2.73 -5.00
CA VAL A 88 2.14 3.20 -4.28
C VAL A 88 2.45 4.55 -3.63
N ASN A 89 1.72 5.60 -4.01
CA ASN A 89 1.95 6.97 -3.56
C ASN A 89 0.91 7.39 -2.50
N ILE A 90 1.25 7.21 -1.23
CA ILE A 90 0.40 7.63 -0.10
C ILE A 90 0.27 9.17 -0.04
N ALA A 91 1.29 9.89 -0.53
CA ALA A 91 1.35 11.35 -0.63
C ALA A 91 0.20 11.96 -1.46
N LYS A 92 -0.12 11.36 -2.61
CA LYS A 92 -1.17 11.84 -3.52
C LYS A 92 -2.58 11.65 -2.94
N ILE A 93 -2.73 10.70 -2.00
CA ILE A 93 -3.99 10.44 -1.28
C ILE A 93 -4.27 11.51 -0.21
N ARG A 94 -3.24 12.21 0.28
CA ARG A 94 -3.36 13.14 1.43
C ARG A 94 -2.91 14.59 1.15
N GLY A 95 -2.71 14.98 -0.10
CA GLY A 95 -2.25 16.35 -0.42
C GLY A 95 -0.97 16.72 0.34
N SER A 96 -0.02 15.78 0.46
CA SER A 96 1.16 15.98 1.31
C SER A 96 2.12 17.00 0.68
N PRO A 97 2.67 17.96 1.44
CA PRO A 97 3.51 19.05 0.95
C PRO A 97 4.97 18.63 0.60
N PHE A 98 5.26 17.34 0.53
CA PHE A 98 6.59 16.79 0.24
C PHE A 98 6.63 16.03 -1.10
N ALA A 99 5.72 16.36 -2.01
CA ALA A 99 5.74 15.89 -3.40
C ALA A 99 6.72 16.71 -4.23
#